data_AF-A0A970HGJ5-F1
#
_entry.id   AF-A0A970HGJ5-F1
#
_cell.length_a   1.000
_cell.length_b   1.000
_cell.length_c   1.000
_cell.angle_alpha   90.00
_cell.angle_beta   90.00
_cell.angle_gamma   90.00
#
_symmetry.space_group_name_H-M   'P 1'
#
loop_
_entity.id
_entity.type
_entity.pdbx_description
1 polymer ?
#
loop_
_entity_poly.entity_id
_entity_poly.type
_entity_poly.pdbx_seq_one_letter_code
_entity_poly.pdbx_strand_id
1 'polypeptide(L)'
;MYDLLIKGGTIIDGTGTPGFTGDVLVDEGKIVAVGRLSTAAKRIIQADGLVVAPGFIDAHSHSDLKLFADPLAREKILQGITTEVLGQDGLGVAPVSEAAGELGSFVRPLLGTLDRWGWRTVGEYLDALQRARPAVNACVHVPHGTIRMAVMGLGDKKATDDDLSAMASLIRQGMDEGAIGLSTGIVYAPAAFSDRRELVALCRAAAEKDGVFTIHMRSEAAGVVENVEETIAIGQEAGVRVHISHHKVSGMTNWGKSKETLSLMSMGRAQGQEITCDLYPYTAGCTMLRTLLPPWSLEGGVGGILHNLADPSGRARIKEDLQRGLPGWESTARAVGWENIVVTNVGPYQGQELEGLSLAHIAALMAKDPIDALMDLLLIEKGQPSMITFQQD
;
A
#
# COMPACT_ATOMS: atom_id res chain seq x y z
N MET A 1 -13.10 27.84 -30.27
CA MET A 1 -13.62 26.51 -30.68
C MET A 1 -13.20 25.54 -29.61
N TYR A 2 -14.14 24.79 -29.05
CA TYR A 2 -13.90 23.87 -27.94
C TYR A 2 -12.91 22.78 -28.30
N ASP A 3 -12.17 22.25 -27.33
CA ASP A 3 -11.12 21.26 -27.57
C ASP A 3 -11.67 19.88 -27.94
N LEU A 4 -12.60 19.34 -27.15
CA LEU A 4 -13.11 17.98 -27.32
C LEU A 4 -14.62 17.90 -27.07
N LEU A 5 -15.32 17.16 -27.92
CA LEU A 5 -16.70 16.72 -27.72
C LEU A 5 -16.74 15.19 -27.74
N ILE A 6 -17.21 14.57 -26.66
CA ILE A 6 -17.57 13.15 -26.61
C ILE A 6 -19.08 13.07 -26.83
N LYS A 7 -19.53 12.42 -27.90
CA LYS A 7 -20.89 12.53 -28.42
C LYS A 7 -21.67 11.22 -28.34
N GLY A 8 -22.93 11.28 -27.92
CA GLY A 8 -23.90 10.17 -28.04
C GLY A 8 -23.74 9.02 -27.03
N GLY A 9 -22.89 9.17 -26.02
CA GLY A 9 -22.63 8.13 -25.02
C GLY A 9 -23.70 8.05 -23.92
N THR A 10 -23.69 6.95 -23.17
CA THR A 10 -24.43 6.85 -21.90
C THR A 10 -23.58 7.43 -20.78
N ILE A 11 -23.98 8.57 -20.25
CA ILE A 11 -23.26 9.29 -19.21
C ILE A 11 -23.58 8.68 -17.84
N ILE A 12 -22.55 8.21 -17.14
CA ILE A 12 -22.59 7.80 -15.73
C ILE A 12 -21.67 8.74 -14.98
N ASP A 13 -22.23 9.72 -14.27
CA ASP A 13 -21.48 10.88 -13.74
C ASP A 13 -20.81 10.64 -12.38
N GLY A 14 -20.96 9.45 -11.79
CA GLY A 14 -20.40 9.08 -10.49
C GLY A 14 -21.24 9.51 -9.28
N THR A 15 -22.40 10.14 -9.47
CA THR A 15 -23.29 10.57 -8.37
C THR A 15 -24.13 9.44 -7.77
N GLY A 16 -24.09 8.25 -8.38
CA GLY A 16 -24.95 7.11 -8.04
C GLY A 16 -26.35 7.17 -8.66
N THR A 17 -26.63 8.18 -9.50
CA THR A 17 -27.90 8.26 -10.24
C THR A 17 -27.88 7.40 -11.52
N PRO A 18 -29.05 6.96 -12.04
CA PRO A 18 -29.11 6.25 -13.32
C PRO A 18 -28.54 7.08 -14.47
N GLY A 19 -27.76 6.44 -15.34
CA GLY A 19 -27.15 7.11 -16.48
C GLY A 19 -28.15 7.59 -17.54
N PHE A 20 -27.73 8.57 -18.35
CA PHE A 20 -28.55 9.13 -19.43
C PHE A 20 -27.74 9.35 -20.71
N THR A 21 -28.40 9.29 -21.87
CA THR A 21 -27.74 9.54 -23.15
C THR A 21 -27.46 11.04 -23.34
N GLY A 22 -26.21 11.37 -23.66
CA GLY A 22 -25.81 12.74 -23.93
C GLY A 22 -24.37 12.87 -24.42
N ASP A 23 -23.89 14.10 -24.36
CA ASP A 23 -22.58 14.53 -24.81
C ASP A 23 -21.83 15.20 -23.66
N VAL A 24 -20.49 15.14 -23.71
CA VAL A 24 -19.59 15.82 -22.77
C VAL A 24 -18.67 16.74 -23.57
N LEU A 25 -18.69 18.03 -23.24
CA LEU A 25 -17.86 19.06 -23.87
C LEU A 25 -16.71 19.45 -22.95
N VAL A 26 -15.51 19.45 -23.50
CA VAL A 26 -14.27 19.78 -22.79
C VAL A 26 -13.57 20.95 -23.47
N ASP A 27 -13.10 21.89 -22.67
CA ASP A 27 -12.29 23.03 -23.09
C ASP A 27 -11.24 23.34 -22.04
N GLU A 28 -10.00 23.61 -22.46
CA GLU A 28 -8.88 23.94 -21.57
C GLU A 28 -8.72 22.94 -20.41
N GLY A 29 -8.93 21.65 -20.71
CA GLY A 29 -8.82 20.54 -19.75
C GLY A 29 -9.97 20.42 -18.74
N LYS A 30 -11.04 21.20 -18.90
CA LYS A 30 -12.21 21.17 -18.00
C LYS A 30 -13.47 20.75 -18.72
N ILE A 31 -14.37 20.07 -18.02
CA ILE A 31 -15.73 19.81 -18.49
C ILE A 31 -16.50 21.13 -18.42
N VAL A 32 -16.97 21.62 -19.55
CA VAL A 32 -17.67 22.92 -19.66
C VAL A 32 -19.18 22.77 -19.90
N ALA A 33 -19.64 21.61 -20.39
CA ALA A 33 -21.05 21.29 -20.53
C ALA A 33 -21.29 19.77 -20.59
N VAL A 34 -22.45 19.34 -20.10
CA VAL A 34 -22.94 17.96 -20.17
C VAL A 34 -24.41 17.97 -20.57
N GLY A 35 -24.83 17.13 -21.51
CA GLY A 35 -26.23 17.04 -21.96
C GLY A 35 -26.34 16.85 -23.47
N ARG A 36 -27.45 17.25 -24.08
CA ARG A 36 -27.58 17.22 -25.55
C ARG A 36 -26.99 18.50 -26.13
N LEU A 37 -25.91 18.38 -26.88
CA LEU A 37 -25.14 19.54 -27.35
C LEU A 37 -25.13 19.61 -28.89
N SER A 38 -25.39 20.80 -29.41
CA SER A 38 -25.35 21.13 -30.84
C SER A 38 -24.14 22.01 -31.19
N THR A 39 -22.98 21.70 -30.60
CA THR A 39 -21.75 22.49 -30.77
C THR A 39 -20.68 21.75 -31.59
N ALA A 40 -19.73 22.50 -32.13
CA ALA A 40 -18.53 21.97 -32.78
C ALA A 40 -17.34 22.01 -31.82
N ALA A 41 -16.46 21.01 -31.92
CA ALA A 41 -15.19 20.95 -31.23
C ALA A 41 -14.07 20.58 -32.20
N LYS A 42 -12.82 20.89 -31.84
CA LYS A 42 -11.63 20.55 -32.64
C LYS A 42 -11.52 19.03 -32.83
N ARG A 43 -11.84 18.26 -31.80
CA ARG A 43 -11.92 16.80 -31.82
C ARG A 43 -13.31 16.33 -31.41
N ILE A 44 -13.86 15.37 -32.15
CA ILE A 44 -15.12 14.70 -31.81
C ILE A 44 -14.85 13.21 -31.66
N ILE A 45 -15.28 12.63 -30.54
CA ILE A 45 -15.28 11.19 -30.28
C ILE A 45 -16.73 10.72 -30.30
N GLN A 46 -17.06 9.78 -31.19
CA GLN A 46 -18.37 9.12 -31.17
C GLN A 46 -18.38 8.02 -30.12
N ALA A 47 -19.32 8.10 -29.18
CA ALA A 47 -19.45 7.19 -28.05
C ALA A 47 -20.79 6.44 -28.07
N ASP A 48 -21.47 6.39 -29.22
CA ASP A 48 -22.72 5.64 -29.38
C ASP A 48 -22.55 4.18 -28.94
N GLY A 49 -23.43 3.71 -28.07
CA GLY A 49 -23.37 2.35 -27.49
C GLY A 49 -22.28 2.16 -26.43
N LEU A 50 -21.54 3.20 -26.06
CA LEU A 50 -20.51 3.18 -25.02
C LEU A 50 -20.95 4.01 -23.79
N VAL A 51 -20.23 3.80 -22.68
CA VAL A 51 -20.38 4.59 -21.46
C VAL A 51 -19.34 5.71 -21.44
N VAL A 52 -19.75 6.89 -20.97
CA VAL A 52 -18.87 8.01 -20.64
C VAL A 52 -18.97 8.23 -19.13
N ALA A 53 -17.86 8.06 -18.43
CA ALA A 53 -17.78 8.19 -16.98
C ALA A 53 -16.58 9.07 -16.56
N PRO A 54 -16.56 9.59 -15.33
CA PRO A 54 -15.32 10.07 -14.73
C PRO A 54 -14.23 9.01 -14.84
N GLY A 55 -12.99 9.44 -15.06
CA GLY A 55 -11.85 8.53 -15.00
C GLY A 55 -11.74 7.88 -13.63
N PHE A 56 -11.34 6.61 -13.59
CA PHE A 56 -11.27 5.88 -12.33
C PHE A 56 -10.13 6.40 -11.46
N ILE A 57 -10.38 6.45 -10.15
CA ILE A 57 -9.39 6.79 -9.14
C ILE A 57 -8.94 5.49 -8.48
N ASP A 58 -7.68 5.15 -8.68
CA ASP A 58 -7.04 4.03 -8.03
C ASP A 58 -6.63 4.45 -6.61
N ALA A 59 -7.42 4.03 -5.63
CA ALA A 59 -7.29 4.44 -4.23
C ALA A 59 -6.06 3.81 -3.53
N HIS A 60 -5.48 2.75 -4.09
CA HIS A 60 -4.39 2.03 -3.45
C HIS A 60 -3.33 1.58 -4.47
N SER A 61 -2.33 2.44 -4.69
CA SER A 61 -1.27 2.16 -5.64
C SER A 61 0.13 2.29 -5.05
N HIS A 62 1.04 1.46 -5.58
CA HIS A 62 2.46 1.39 -5.25
C HIS A 62 3.33 1.82 -6.46
N SER A 63 2.83 2.72 -7.30
CA SER A 63 3.51 3.24 -8.50
C SER A 63 4.56 4.33 -8.21
N ASP A 64 4.95 4.53 -6.94
CA ASP A 64 5.77 5.64 -6.45
C ASP A 64 7.04 5.89 -7.27
N LEU A 65 7.77 4.83 -7.65
CA LEU A 65 8.93 4.94 -8.54
C LEU A 65 8.60 4.60 -9.99
N LYS A 66 7.55 3.80 -10.21
CA LYS A 66 7.15 3.32 -11.54
C LYS A 66 6.75 4.48 -12.46
N LEU A 67 6.11 5.52 -11.94
CA LEU A 67 5.73 6.70 -12.71
C LEU A 67 6.92 7.50 -13.27
N PHE A 68 8.12 7.33 -12.71
CA PHE A 68 9.35 7.91 -13.28
C PHE A 68 9.95 7.03 -14.37
N ALA A 69 9.92 5.72 -14.15
CA ALA A 69 10.48 4.74 -15.09
C ALA A 69 9.62 4.60 -16.35
N ASP A 70 8.30 4.70 -16.20
CA ASP A 70 7.33 4.62 -17.30
C ASP A 70 6.17 5.60 -17.05
N PRO A 71 6.36 6.90 -17.38
CA PRO A 71 5.32 7.92 -17.18
C PRO A 71 4.03 7.65 -17.96
N LEU A 72 4.03 6.76 -18.95
CA LEU A 72 2.79 6.41 -19.66
C LEU A 72 1.81 5.64 -18.76
N ALA A 73 2.29 4.98 -17.70
CA ALA A 73 1.49 4.21 -16.75
C ALA A 73 0.49 3.28 -17.47
N ARG A 74 0.98 2.51 -18.45
CA ARG A 74 0.14 1.73 -19.38
C ARG A 74 -0.83 0.82 -18.64
N GLU A 75 -0.33 0.15 -17.61
CA GLU A 75 -1.09 -0.72 -16.72
C GLU A 75 -2.28 -0.02 -16.06
N LYS A 76 -2.22 1.30 -15.88
CA LYS A 76 -3.31 2.10 -15.30
C LYS A 76 -4.25 2.61 -16.37
N ILE A 77 -3.73 3.31 -17.39
CA ILE A 77 -4.57 3.94 -18.41
C ILE A 77 -5.37 2.94 -19.26
N LEU A 78 -4.85 1.72 -19.45
CA LEU A 78 -5.57 0.65 -20.15
C LEU A 78 -6.79 0.13 -19.37
N GLN A 79 -6.88 0.43 -18.07
CA GLN A 79 -8.02 0.11 -17.22
C GLN A 79 -8.99 1.30 -17.06
N GLY A 80 -8.67 2.47 -17.65
CA GLY A 80 -9.45 3.70 -17.47
C GLY A 80 -9.11 4.50 -16.21
N ILE A 81 -8.01 4.15 -15.52
CA ILE A 81 -7.51 4.89 -14.37
C ILE A 81 -6.91 6.21 -14.83
N THR A 82 -7.31 7.31 -14.20
CA THR A 82 -6.80 8.66 -14.46
C THR A 82 -6.11 9.30 -13.27
N THR A 83 -6.27 8.73 -12.06
CA THR A 83 -5.65 9.23 -10.83
C THR A 83 -5.22 8.06 -9.97
N GLU A 84 -4.03 8.14 -9.39
CA GLU A 84 -3.53 7.17 -8.41
C GLU A 84 -3.27 7.83 -7.05
N VAL A 85 -3.51 7.08 -5.98
CA VAL A 85 -3.12 7.47 -4.62
C VAL A 85 -1.92 6.62 -4.17
N LEU A 86 -0.78 7.29 -4.02
CA LEU A 86 0.55 6.72 -3.75
C LEU A 86 0.96 6.85 -2.28
N GLY A 87 2.12 6.27 -1.94
CA GLY A 87 2.64 6.27 -0.58
C GLY A 87 1.80 5.40 0.34
N GLN A 88 1.33 4.26 -0.12
CA GLN A 88 0.41 3.37 0.60
C GLN A 88 1.13 2.50 1.64
N ASP A 89 0.37 1.92 2.57
CA ASP A 89 0.87 0.94 3.54
C ASP A 89 2.03 1.45 4.43
N GLY A 90 2.17 2.76 4.61
CA GLY A 90 3.33 3.35 5.28
C GLY A 90 4.64 3.15 4.53
N LEU A 91 4.60 2.67 3.29
CA LEU A 91 5.73 2.47 2.39
C LEU A 91 5.75 3.62 1.38
N GLY A 92 6.94 4.13 1.09
CA GLY A 92 7.10 5.16 0.07
C GLY A 92 8.53 5.66 -0.01
N VAL A 93 8.69 6.76 -0.73
CA VAL A 93 10.01 7.29 -1.13
C VAL A 93 10.22 8.75 -0.74
N ALA A 94 9.32 9.32 0.05
CA ALA A 94 9.44 10.66 0.62
C ALA A 94 8.66 10.76 1.96
N PRO A 95 9.11 11.59 2.92
CA PRO A 95 10.42 12.22 2.95
C PRO A 95 11.53 11.18 3.15
N VAL A 96 12.77 11.56 2.84
CA VAL A 96 13.94 10.68 2.98
C VAL A 96 15.05 11.39 3.73
N SER A 97 15.62 10.68 4.70
CA SER A 97 16.77 11.14 5.48
C SER A 97 18.07 10.59 4.87
N GLU A 98 19.17 10.65 5.63
CA GLU A 98 20.43 9.99 5.29
C GLU A 98 20.27 8.46 5.06
N ALA A 99 19.19 7.86 5.58
CA ALA A 99 18.85 6.44 5.39
C ALA A 99 18.20 6.11 4.03
N ALA A 100 18.23 7.01 3.04
CA ALA A 100 17.60 6.80 1.73
C ALA A 100 18.04 5.49 1.04
N GLY A 101 19.31 5.07 1.19
CA GLY A 101 19.81 3.82 0.63
C GLY A 101 19.21 2.56 1.27
N GLU A 102 19.01 2.60 2.60
CA GLU A 102 18.35 1.52 3.34
C GLU A 102 16.86 1.46 3.00
N LEU A 103 16.19 2.62 2.96
CA LEU A 103 14.80 2.74 2.56
C LEU A 103 14.59 2.20 1.15
N GLY A 104 15.42 2.61 0.18
CA GLY A 104 15.38 2.11 -1.19
C GLY A 104 15.56 0.59 -1.26
N SER A 105 16.50 0.02 -0.49
CA SER A 105 16.70 -1.43 -0.43
C SER A 105 15.51 -2.18 0.18
N PHE A 106 14.81 -1.55 1.13
CA PHE A 106 13.64 -2.10 1.78
C PHE A 106 12.42 -2.08 0.85
N VAL A 107 12.10 -0.95 0.23
CA VAL A 107 10.87 -0.82 -0.59
C VAL A 107 11.01 -1.41 -1.99
N ARG A 108 12.24 -1.70 -2.45
CA ARG A 108 12.55 -2.17 -3.80
C ARG A 108 11.66 -3.32 -4.33
N PRO A 109 11.39 -4.39 -3.56
CA PRO A 109 10.58 -5.50 -4.08
C PRO A 109 9.14 -5.13 -4.43
N LEU A 110 8.64 -4.01 -3.89
CA LEU A 110 7.29 -3.52 -4.11
C LEU A 110 7.26 -2.32 -5.06
N LEU A 111 8.10 -1.30 -4.80
CA LEU A 111 8.10 -0.04 -5.54
C LEU A 111 9.02 -0.05 -6.77
N GLY A 112 9.89 -1.05 -6.90
CA GLY A 112 10.92 -1.13 -7.94
C GLY A 112 12.17 -0.30 -7.60
N THR A 113 12.93 0.06 -8.63
CA THR A 113 14.21 0.77 -8.48
C THR A 113 14.26 2.03 -9.31
N LEU A 114 14.92 3.05 -8.75
CA LEU A 114 15.38 4.23 -9.47
C LEU A 114 16.83 4.50 -9.08
N ASP A 115 17.69 4.78 -10.06
CA ASP A 115 19.15 4.88 -9.83
C ASP A 115 19.53 5.88 -8.75
N ARG A 116 18.82 7.02 -8.71
CA ARG A 116 19.01 8.07 -7.69
C ARG A 116 17.69 8.75 -7.38
N TRP A 117 17.47 9.03 -6.11
CA TRP A 117 16.36 9.86 -5.67
C TRP A 117 16.83 11.31 -5.64
N GLY A 118 16.15 12.17 -6.40
CA GLY A 118 16.48 13.59 -6.56
C GLY A 118 15.72 14.50 -5.60
N TRP A 119 15.22 13.95 -4.49
CA TRP A 119 14.34 14.61 -3.53
C TRP A 119 14.65 14.14 -2.10
N ARG A 120 14.26 14.95 -1.14
CA ARG A 120 14.33 14.71 0.31
C ARG A 120 12.99 14.92 0.99
N THR A 121 12.21 15.89 0.53
CA THR A 121 10.89 16.20 1.11
C THR A 121 9.76 15.70 0.22
N VAL A 122 8.52 15.76 0.73
CA VAL A 122 7.34 15.38 -0.05
C VAL A 122 7.14 16.36 -1.20
N GLY A 123 7.34 17.66 -0.96
CA GLY A 123 7.23 18.70 -1.98
C GLY A 123 8.23 18.49 -3.12
N GLU A 124 9.49 18.18 -2.80
CA GLU A 124 10.51 17.90 -3.83
C GLU A 124 10.18 16.64 -4.65
N TYR A 125 9.55 15.63 -4.03
CA TYR A 125 9.05 14.43 -4.71
C TYR A 125 7.88 14.75 -5.65
N LEU A 126 6.91 15.54 -5.19
CA LEU A 126 5.78 16.00 -6.01
C LEU A 126 6.26 16.84 -7.20
N ASP A 127 7.21 17.74 -6.99
CA ASP A 127 7.87 18.50 -8.05
C ASP A 127 8.58 17.58 -9.07
N ALA A 128 9.21 16.50 -8.58
CA ALA A 128 9.86 15.52 -9.44
C ALA A 128 8.82 14.73 -10.27
N LEU A 129 7.72 14.29 -9.66
CA LEU A 129 6.60 13.65 -10.36
C LEU A 129 6.01 14.58 -11.43
N GLN A 130 5.79 15.85 -11.10
CA GLN A 130 5.28 16.84 -12.05
C GLN A 130 6.22 17.02 -13.26
N ARG A 131 7.55 17.01 -13.04
CA ARG A 131 8.54 17.04 -14.13
C ARG A 131 8.53 15.77 -14.99
N ALA A 132 8.27 14.61 -14.38
CA ALA A 132 8.16 13.34 -15.08
C ALA A 132 6.93 13.28 -16.01
N ARG A 133 5.88 14.06 -15.70
CA ARG A 133 4.63 14.17 -16.46
C ARG A 133 3.96 12.80 -16.69
N PRO A 134 3.57 12.09 -15.62
CA PRO A 134 2.80 10.87 -15.75
C PRO A 134 1.49 11.12 -16.51
N ALA A 135 1.00 10.10 -17.22
CA ALA A 135 -0.26 10.14 -17.96
C ALA A 135 -1.49 10.20 -17.05
N VAL A 136 -1.31 9.83 -15.77
CA VAL A 136 -2.30 9.89 -14.71
C VAL A 136 -1.96 11.02 -13.74
N ASN A 137 -2.97 11.52 -13.03
CA ASN A 137 -2.75 12.36 -11.85
C ASN A 137 -2.22 11.49 -10.70
N ALA A 138 -1.48 12.10 -9.78
CA ALA A 138 -0.99 11.42 -8.58
C ALA A 138 -1.28 12.25 -7.33
N CYS A 139 -1.85 11.60 -6.33
CA CYS A 139 -1.94 12.09 -4.96
C CYS A 139 -1.02 11.23 -4.08
N VAL A 140 -0.52 11.79 -2.98
CA VAL A 140 0.51 11.11 -2.17
C VAL A 140 0.17 11.22 -0.68
N HIS A 141 0.30 10.13 0.05
CA HIS A 141 0.34 10.14 1.52
C HIS A 141 1.76 10.37 2.04
N VAL A 142 1.89 10.92 3.25
CA VAL A 142 3.12 10.80 4.04
C VAL A 142 3.17 9.37 4.60
N PRO A 143 4.16 8.53 4.23
CA PRO A 143 4.20 7.15 4.68
C PRO A 143 4.87 7.03 6.05
N HIS A 144 4.21 6.40 7.02
CA HIS A 144 4.73 6.25 8.37
C HIS A 144 6.08 5.55 8.47
N GLY A 145 6.32 4.53 7.64
CA GLY A 145 7.60 3.81 7.63
C GLY A 145 8.78 4.71 7.26
N THR A 146 8.61 5.64 6.31
CA THR A 146 9.67 6.60 5.94
C THR A 146 9.96 7.57 7.08
N ILE A 147 8.90 8.05 7.75
CA ILE A 147 8.99 8.93 8.92
C ILE A 147 9.71 8.25 10.07
N ARG A 148 9.34 7.01 10.40
CA ARG A 148 9.96 6.26 11.49
C ARG A 148 11.43 5.96 11.20
N MET A 149 11.77 5.58 9.96
CA MET A 149 13.17 5.40 9.56
C MET A 149 13.96 6.71 9.64
N ALA A 150 13.35 7.85 9.29
CA ALA A 150 14.01 9.14 9.35
C ALA A 150 14.34 9.60 10.77
N VAL A 151 13.48 9.29 11.75
CA VAL A 151 13.63 9.76 13.15
C VAL A 151 14.33 8.71 14.02
N MET A 152 13.93 7.44 13.90
CA MET A 152 14.30 6.38 14.84
C MET A 152 15.17 5.29 14.21
N GLY A 153 15.36 5.30 12.89
CA GLY A 153 16.02 4.22 12.16
C GLY A 153 15.19 2.93 12.13
N LEU A 154 15.86 1.78 12.04
CA LEU A 154 15.27 0.45 11.82
C LEU A 154 15.17 -0.43 13.08
N GLY A 155 15.34 0.15 14.27
CA GLY A 155 15.35 -0.60 15.53
C GLY A 155 13.95 -0.96 16.05
N ASP A 156 13.88 -2.05 16.81
CA ASP A 156 12.66 -2.43 17.56
C ASP A 156 12.56 -1.62 18.86
N LYS A 157 12.09 -0.38 18.74
CA LYS A 157 11.93 0.54 19.87
C LYS A 157 10.60 1.28 19.80
N LYS A 158 10.01 1.52 20.97
CA LYS A 158 8.87 2.43 21.12
C LYS A 158 9.32 3.89 21.05
N ALA A 159 8.51 4.73 20.44
CA ALA A 159 8.79 6.16 20.31
C ALA A 159 8.73 6.87 21.67
N THR A 160 9.75 7.68 21.95
CA THR A 160 9.75 8.65 23.06
C THR A 160 8.91 9.87 22.70
N ASP A 161 8.64 10.77 23.65
CA ASP A 161 7.95 12.03 23.37
C ASP A 161 8.68 12.90 22.32
N ASP A 162 10.01 12.90 22.36
CA ASP A 162 10.83 13.63 21.38
C ASP A 162 10.72 13.01 19.99
N ASP A 163 10.71 11.67 19.90
CA ASP A 163 10.50 10.96 18.63
C ASP A 163 9.10 11.27 18.06
N LEU A 164 8.06 11.21 18.89
CA LEU A 164 6.69 11.52 18.49
C LEU A 164 6.56 12.97 17.99
N SER A 165 7.20 13.91 18.67
CA SER A 165 7.24 15.32 18.27
C SER A 165 7.92 15.51 16.92
N ALA A 166 9.08 14.88 16.72
CA ALA A 166 9.82 14.92 15.46
C ALA A 166 9.04 14.29 14.29
N MET A 167 8.46 13.12 14.50
CA MET A 167 7.64 12.44 13.49
C MET A 167 6.38 13.27 13.13
N ALA A 168 5.69 13.83 14.12
CA ALA A 168 4.55 14.71 13.90
C ALA A 168 4.94 15.97 13.12
N SER A 169 6.13 16.53 13.36
CA SER A 169 6.64 17.67 12.60
C SER A 169 6.84 17.34 11.12
N LEU A 170 7.42 16.17 10.80
CA LEU A 170 7.60 15.72 9.41
C LEU A 170 6.27 15.45 8.70
N ILE A 171 5.26 14.92 9.41
CA ILE A 171 3.91 14.75 8.85
C ILE A 171 3.30 16.12 8.52
N ARG A 172 3.33 17.08 9.45
CA ARG A 172 2.82 18.44 9.19
C ARG A 172 3.52 19.09 8.00
N GLN A 173 4.84 18.94 7.91
CA GLN A 173 5.61 19.42 6.78
C GLN A 173 5.15 18.76 5.47
N GLY A 174 5.04 17.42 5.43
CA GLY A 174 4.59 16.71 4.23
C GLY A 174 3.18 17.10 3.78
N MET A 175 2.28 17.33 4.74
CA MET A 175 0.93 17.85 4.48
C MET A 175 0.97 19.28 3.93
N ASP A 176 1.77 20.18 4.52
CA ASP A 176 1.97 21.56 4.03
C ASP A 176 2.60 21.60 2.63
N GLU A 177 3.36 20.56 2.27
CA GLU A 177 3.99 20.38 0.96
C GLU A 177 3.05 19.73 -0.08
N GLY A 178 1.85 19.30 0.30
CA GLY A 178 0.81 18.81 -0.61
C GLY A 178 0.43 17.33 -0.47
N ALA A 179 0.89 16.63 0.57
CA ALA A 179 0.35 15.30 0.89
C ALA A 179 -1.12 15.39 1.28
N ILE A 180 -1.90 14.35 0.93
CA ILE A 180 -3.34 14.28 1.23
C ILE A 180 -3.66 13.60 2.57
N GLY A 181 -2.65 13.05 3.24
CA GLY A 181 -2.85 12.32 4.49
C GLY A 181 -1.62 11.54 4.94
N LEU A 182 -1.83 10.68 5.93
CA LEU A 182 -0.86 9.74 6.48
C LEU A 182 -1.26 8.32 6.07
N SER A 183 -0.30 7.50 5.66
CA SER A 183 -0.51 6.06 5.53
C SER A 183 0.32 5.28 6.55
N THR A 184 -0.20 4.15 7.04
CA THR A 184 0.56 3.20 7.87
C THR A 184 0.42 1.77 7.34
N GLY A 185 1.43 0.95 7.61
CA GLY A 185 1.39 -0.49 7.39
C GLY A 185 2.09 -1.17 8.54
N ILE A 186 1.33 -1.34 9.62
CA ILE A 186 1.85 -1.80 10.92
C ILE A 186 2.04 -3.33 10.98
N VAL A 187 1.95 -3.99 9.83
CA VAL A 187 2.47 -5.34 9.60
C VAL A 187 3.95 -5.32 9.17
N TYR A 188 4.47 -4.19 8.67
CA TYR A 188 5.82 -4.06 8.12
C TYR A 188 6.77 -3.35 9.10
N ALA A 189 8.00 -3.86 9.25
CA ALA A 189 9.04 -3.13 9.96
C ALA A 189 9.44 -1.84 9.19
N PRO A 190 9.82 -0.74 9.88
CA PRO A 190 9.86 -0.59 11.34
C PRO A 190 8.49 -0.21 11.97
N ALA A 191 7.46 0.08 11.16
CA ALA A 191 6.14 0.51 11.62
C ALA A 191 5.41 -0.52 12.50
N ALA A 192 5.73 -1.81 12.33
CA ALA A 192 5.19 -2.90 13.15
C ALA A 192 5.48 -2.74 14.65
N PHE A 193 6.56 -2.03 14.99
CA PHE A 193 6.94 -1.74 16.37
C PHE A 193 6.15 -0.57 16.98
N SER A 194 5.24 0.06 16.24
CA SER A 194 4.38 1.14 16.76
C SER A 194 3.36 0.62 17.76
N ASP A 195 2.97 1.49 18.69
CA ASP A 195 1.82 1.29 19.57
C ASP A 195 0.73 2.32 19.27
N ARG A 196 -0.42 2.17 19.93
CA ARG A 196 -1.55 3.08 19.76
C ARG A 196 -1.20 4.53 20.08
N ARG A 197 -0.32 4.80 21.07
CA ARG A 197 0.08 6.16 21.44
C ARG A 197 0.76 6.84 20.27
N GLU A 198 1.67 6.12 19.61
CA GLU A 198 2.32 6.61 18.40
C GLU A 198 1.31 6.87 17.29
N LEU A 199 0.45 5.90 16.95
CA LEU A 199 -0.53 6.05 15.87
C LEU A 199 -1.46 7.25 16.11
N VAL A 200 -1.99 7.42 17.33
CA VAL A 200 -2.85 8.56 17.67
C VAL A 200 -2.10 9.89 17.53
N ALA A 201 -0.84 9.97 17.97
CA ALA A 201 -0.04 11.20 17.86
C ALA A 201 0.20 11.60 16.39
N LEU A 202 0.51 10.63 15.54
CA LEU A 202 0.73 10.86 14.11
C LEU A 202 -0.58 11.20 13.38
N CYS A 203 -1.68 10.52 13.71
CA CYS A 203 -3.00 10.80 13.17
C CYS A 203 -3.48 12.21 13.54
N ARG A 204 -3.21 12.69 14.77
CA ARG A 204 -3.52 14.08 15.17
C ARG A 204 -2.77 15.08 14.30
N ALA A 205 -1.49 14.84 14.03
CA ALA A 205 -0.68 15.71 13.17
C ALA A 205 -1.24 15.80 11.74
N ALA A 206 -1.77 14.69 11.19
CA ALA A 206 -2.45 14.69 9.90
C ALA A 206 -3.81 15.40 9.96
N ALA A 207 -4.60 15.16 11.02
CA ALA A 207 -5.93 15.77 11.21
C ALA A 207 -5.86 17.31 11.35
N GLU A 208 -4.81 17.85 11.97
CA GLU A 208 -4.56 19.30 12.04
C GLU A 208 -4.48 19.97 10.66
N LYS A 209 -4.21 19.18 9.61
CA LYS A 209 -4.07 19.61 8.22
C LYS A 209 -5.20 19.08 7.32
N ASP A 210 -6.31 18.65 7.92
CA ASP A 210 -7.45 18.03 7.23
C ASP A 210 -7.06 16.77 6.42
N GLY A 211 -6.02 16.05 6.86
CA GLY A 211 -5.55 14.84 6.22
C GLY A 211 -6.41 13.61 6.50
N VAL A 212 -6.32 12.62 5.61
CA VAL A 212 -6.89 11.28 5.81
C VAL A 212 -5.85 10.34 6.41
N PHE A 213 -6.27 9.43 7.28
CA PHE A 213 -5.47 8.33 7.79
C PHE A 213 -5.81 7.03 7.06
N THR A 214 -4.87 6.53 6.27
CA THR A 214 -4.97 5.27 5.55
C THR A 214 -4.16 4.18 6.26
N ILE A 215 -4.70 2.98 6.42
CA ILE A 215 -4.04 1.92 7.20
C ILE A 215 -4.14 0.54 6.56
N HIS A 216 -2.98 -0.10 6.41
CA HIS A 216 -2.83 -1.55 6.39
C HIS A 216 -2.66 -2.04 7.83
N MET A 217 -3.73 -2.69 8.31
CA MET A 217 -3.89 -3.09 9.70
C MET A 217 -2.85 -4.11 10.16
N ARG A 218 -2.69 -4.27 11.48
CA ARG A 218 -1.69 -5.18 12.06
C ARG A 218 -1.96 -6.64 11.71
N SER A 219 -3.23 -7.01 11.65
CA SER A 219 -3.68 -8.34 11.25
C SER A 219 -4.95 -8.25 10.42
N GLU A 220 -4.93 -8.96 9.30
CA GLU A 220 -6.09 -9.22 8.43
C GLU A 220 -6.59 -10.68 8.58
N ALA A 221 -6.01 -11.43 9.52
CA ALA A 221 -6.31 -12.85 9.80
C ALA A 221 -7.08 -13.02 11.12
N ALA A 222 -6.55 -13.72 12.14
CA ALA A 222 -7.38 -14.04 13.31
C ALA A 222 -7.78 -12.80 14.10
N GLY A 223 -6.88 -11.82 14.22
CA GLY A 223 -7.14 -10.53 14.88
C GLY A 223 -7.85 -9.46 14.05
N VAL A 224 -8.44 -9.78 12.89
CA VAL A 224 -9.00 -8.76 11.97
C VAL A 224 -10.13 -7.94 12.58
N VAL A 225 -10.95 -8.53 13.47
CA VAL A 225 -12.08 -7.84 14.09
C VAL A 225 -11.56 -6.79 15.07
N GLU A 226 -10.66 -7.21 15.97
CA GLU A 226 -10.02 -6.36 16.96
C GLU A 226 -9.21 -5.22 16.32
N ASN A 227 -8.62 -5.46 15.15
CA ASN A 227 -7.88 -4.44 14.40
C ASN A 227 -8.81 -3.38 13.79
N VAL A 228 -10.00 -3.77 13.32
CA VAL A 228 -11.01 -2.80 12.86
C VAL A 228 -11.50 -1.95 14.04
N GLU A 229 -11.69 -2.56 15.22
CA GLU A 229 -12.03 -1.83 16.44
C GLU A 229 -10.92 -0.85 16.86
N GLU A 230 -9.66 -1.30 16.88
CA GLU A 230 -8.49 -0.45 17.17
C GLU A 230 -8.42 0.73 16.19
N THR A 231 -8.61 0.46 14.91
CA THR A 231 -8.56 1.47 13.84
C THR A 231 -9.66 2.52 14.00
N ILE A 232 -10.89 2.12 14.32
CA ILE A 232 -11.99 3.04 14.62
C ILE A 232 -11.66 3.87 15.86
N ALA A 233 -11.15 3.25 16.92
CA ALA A 233 -10.80 3.94 18.16
C ALA A 233 -9.67 4.97 17.95
N ILE A 234 -8.66 4.66 17.14
CA ILE A 234 -7.61 5.61 16.74
C ILE A 234 -8.22 6.79 15.98
N GLY A 235 -9.09 6.52 15.00
CA GLY A 235 -9.81 7.55 14.25
C GLY A 235 -10.54 8.52 15.17
N GLN A 236 -11.31 7.99 16.12
CA GLN A 236 -12.12 8.75 17.06
C GLN A 236 -11.26 9.57 18.02
N GLU A 237 -10.20 8.97 18.56
CA GLU A 237 -9.30 9.62 19.53
C GLU A 237 -8.43 10.72 18.90
N ALA A 238 -8.06 10.55 17.63
CA ALA A 238 -7.28 11.52 16.88
C ALA A 238 -8.15 12.57 16.17
N GLY A 239 -9.44 12.30 15.97
CA GLY A 239 -10.33 13.16 15.18
C GLY A 239 -9.99 13.15 13.69
N VAL A 240 -9.52 12.01 13.15
CA VAL A 240 -9.07 11.88 11.76
C VAL A 240 -10.05 11.01 10.95
N ARG A 241 -10.17 11.31 9.66
CA ARG A 241 -10.91 10.46 8.70
C ARG A 241 -10.10 9.20 8.41
N VAL A 242 -10.74 8.04 8.35
CA VAL A 242 -10.06 6.75 8.24
C VAL A 242 -10.38 6.03 6.93
N HIS A 243 -9.35 5.45 6.31
CA HIS A 243 -9.46 4.55 5.19
C HIS A 243 -8.72 3.24 5.51
N ILE A 244 -9.43 2.11 5.54
CA ILE A 244 -8.80 0.79 5.67
C ILE A 244 -8.39 0.33 4.27
N SER A 245 -7.07 0.21 4.06
CA SER A 245 -6.50 -0.28 2.82
C SER A 245 -6.91 -1.73 2.57
N HIS A 246 -7.24 -2.04 1.33
CA HIS A 246 -7.43 -3.39 0.78
C HIS A 246 -8.08 -4.38 1.76
N HIS A 247 -9.22 -3.99 2.33
CA HIS A 247 -9.87 -4.70 3.42
C HIS A 247 -10.17 -6.14 3.02
N LYS A 248 -9.73 -7.08 3.86
CA LYS A 248 -9.88 -8.51 3.61
C LYS A 248 -9.96 -9.31 4.90
N VAL A 249 -10.29 -10.59 4.74
CA VAL A 249 -10.26 -11.59 5.80
C VAL A 249 -9.45 -12.78 5.32
N SER A 250 -8.24 -12.89 5.84
CA SER A 250 -7.22 -13.85 5.41
C SER A 250 -7.25 -15.13 6.24
N GLY A 251 -7.10 -16.27 5.57
CA GLY A 251 -7.02 -17.61 6.16
C GLY A 251 -8.38 -18.26 6.37
N MET A 252 -8.48 -19.55 6.01
CA MET A 252 -9.74 -20.31 5.99
C MET A 252 -10.51 -20.29 7.31
N THR A 253 -9.81 -20.26 8.44
CA THR A 253 -10.42 -20.23 9.77
C THR A 253 -11.10 -18.91 10.11
N ASN A 254 -10.87 -17.87 9.30
CA ASN A 254 -11.39 -16.52 9.52
C ASN A 254 -12.52 -16.15 8.55
N TRP A 255 -12.68 -16.89 7.45
CA TRP A 255 -13.65 -16.57 6.41
C TRP A 255 -15.07 -16.36 6.97
N GLY A 256 -15.76 -15.35 6.44
CA GLY A 256 -17.06 -14.90 6.95
C GLY A 256 -17.01 -13.77 7.98
N LYS A 257 -15.86 -13.52 8.64
CA LYS A 257 -15.67 -12.35 9.53
C LYS A 257 -15.80 -10.99 8.83
N SER A 258 -15.88 -10.96 7.49
CA SER A 258 -16.16 -9.74 6.73
C SER A 258 -17.51 -9.13 7.11
N LYS A 259 -18.52 -9.95 7.45
CA LYS A 259 -19.81 -9.48 7.93
C LYS A 259 -19.70 -8.66 9.21
N GLU A 260 -18.86 -9.13 10.13
CA GLU A 260 -18.63 -8.48 11.43
C GLU A 260 -17.82 -7.19 11.25
N THR A 261 -16.71 -7.23 10.53
CA THR A 261 -15.86 -6.05 10.26
C THR A 261 -16.62 -4.94 9.52
N LEU A 262 -17.44 -5.28 8.52
CA LEU A 262 -18.29 -4.29 7.81
C LEU A 262 -19.41 -3.74 8.70
N SER A 263 -19.93 -4.54 9.62
CA SER A 263 -20.88 -4.09 10.64
C SER A 263 -20.22 -3.08 11.59
N LEU A 264 -19.01 -3.38 12.07
CA LEU A 264 -18.22 -2.47 12.92
C LEU A 264 -17.96 -1.13 12.22
N MET A 265 -17.54 -1.14 10.96
CA MET A 265 -17.36 0.09 10.18
C MET A 265 -18.67 0.89 10.03
N SER A 266 -19.79 0.20 9.81
CA SER A 266 -21.11 0.84 9.73
C SER A 266 -21.55 1.46 11.06
N MET A 267 -21.27 0.77 12.17
CA MET A 267 -21.50 1.28 13.52
C MET A 267 -20.60 2.49 13.83
N GLY A 268 -19.32 2.42 13.45
CA GLY A 268 -18.38 3.54 13.57
C GLY A 268 -18.88 4.79 12.85
N ARG A 269 -19.37 4.64 11.60
CA ARG A 269 -20.01 5.74 10.85
C ARG A 269 -21.24 6.29 11.57
N ALA A 270 -22.11 5.43 12.11
CA ALA A 270 -23.27 5.87 12.88
C ALA A 270 -22.90 6.62 14.16
N GLN A 271 -21.70 6.39 14.70
CA GLN A 271 -21.14 7.08 15.87
C GLN A 271 -20.32 8.32 15.49
N GLY A 272 -20.29 8.71 14.21
CA GLY A 272 -19.63 9.93 13.74
C GLY A 272 -18.19 9.75 13.26
N GLN A 273 -17.63 8.53 13.29
CA GLN A 273 -16.33 8.27 12.68
C GLN A 273 -16.47 8.17 11.17
N GLU A 274 -15.80 9.04 10.41
CA GLU A 274 -15.68 8.85 8.97
C GLU A 274 -14.71 7.69 8.68
N ILE A 275 -15.26 6.56 8.24
CA ILE A 275 -14.48 5.36 7.94
C ILE A 275 -14.94 4.72 6.63
N THR A 276 -13.98 4.44 5.77
CA THR A 276 -14.14 3.81 4.46
C THR A 276 -13.10 2.70 4.29
N CYS A 277 -13.23 1.91 3.22
CA CYS A 277 -12.23 0.92 2.85
C CYS A 277 -12.22 0.71 1.33
N ASP A 278 -11.11 0.24 0.79
CA ASP A 278 -11.00 -0.26 -0.58
C ASP A 278 -10.80 -1.80 -0.60
N LEU A 279 -10.87 -2.37 -1.79
CA LEU A 279 -10.49 -3.75 -2.07
C LEU A 279 -9.99 -3.87 -3.51
N TYR A 280 -9.27 -4.95 -3.78
CA TYR A 280 -9.01 -5.42 -5.15
C TYR A 280 -9.83 -6.68 -5.44
N PRO A 281 -10.31 -6.87 -6.69
CA PRO A 281 -11.27 -7.93 -7.02
C PRO A 281 -10.58 -9.29 -7.25
N TYR A 282 -9.73 -9.72 -6.33
CA TYR A 282 -8.98 -10.98 -6.39
C TYR A 282 -8.96 -11.65 -5.02
N THR A 283 -8.91 -12.98 -5.02
CA THR A 283 -8.82 -13.79 -3.78
C THR A 283 -7.39 -13.95 -3.26
N ALA A 284 -6.40 -13.42 -3.98
CA ALA A 284 -4.99 -13.50 -3.63
C ALA A 284 -4.39 -12.12 -3.37
N GLY A 285 -3.59 -12.01 -2.31
CA GLY A 285 -2.77 -10.83 -2.03
C GLY A 285 -1.41 -10.91 -2.69
N CYS A 286 -0.68 -9.79 -2.68
CA CYS A 286 0.70 -9.72 -3.17
C CYS A 286 1.52 -8.81 -2.24
N THR A 287 2.68 -9.27 -1.78
CA THR A 287 3.60 -8.49 -0.96
C THR A 287 5.01 -9.08 -0.99
N MET A 288 5.91 -8.55 -0.17
CA MET A 288 7.32 -8.95 -0.10
C MET A 288 7.44 -10.28 0.65
N LEU A 289 8.21 -11.24 0.15
CA LEU A 289 8.28 -12.60 0.70
C LEU A 289 8.77 -12.63 2.16
N ARG A 290 9.66 -11.69 2.51
CA ARG A 290 10.22 -11.56 3.86
C ARG A 290 9.19 -11.23 4.95
N THR A 291 7.97 -10.82 4.59
CA THR A 291 6.88 -10.54 5.55
C THR A 291 6.38 -11.82 6.24
N LEU A 292 6.72 -12.99 5.68
CA LEU A 292 6.49 -14.28 6.32
C LEU A 292 7.34 -14.47 7.58
N LEU A 293 8.46 -13.74 7.73
CA LEU A 293 9.36 -13.90 8.87
C LEU A 293 8.79 -13.26 10.15
N PRO A 294 9.15 -13.78 11.34
CA PRO A 294 8.76 -13.17 12.61
C PRO A 294 9.21 -11.69 12.73
N PRO A 295 8.42 -10.79 13.35
CA PRO A 295 8.71 -9.34 13.34
C PRO A 295 10.08 -8.97 13.89
N TRP A 296 10.54 -9.63 14.96
CA TRP A 296 11.86 -9.38 15.55
C TRP A 296 13.00 -9.63 14.56
N SER A 297 12.82 -10.54 13.60
CA SER A 297 13.86 -10.88 12.62
C SER A 297 14.01 -9.81 11.53
N LEU A 298 13.06 -8.88 11.45
CA LEU A 298 13.04 -7.74 10.52
C LEU A 298 13.75 -6.51 11.09
N GLU A 299 14.15 -6.53 12.37
CA GLU A 299 14.93 -5.45 12.99
C GLU A 299 16.22 -5.20 12.20
N GLY A 300 16.58 -3.93 12.01
CA GLY A 300 17.76 -3.55 11.22
C GLY A 300 17.55 -3.70 9.70
N GLY A 301 16.29 -3.88 9.25
CA GLY A 301 15.92 -3.96 7.84
C GLY A 301 16.58 -5.11 7.11
N VAL A 302 16.89 -4.91 5.82
CA VAL A 302 17.46 -5.98 4.97
C VAL A 302 18.77 -6.52 5.54
N GLY A 303 19.63 -5.67 6.10
CA GLY A 303 20.89 -6.10 6.71
C GLY A 303 20.69 -7.02 7.92
N GLY A 304 19.79 -6.65 8.83
CA GLY A 304 19.47 -7.47 10.00
C GLY A 304 18.79 -8.80 9.64
N ILE A 305 17.91 -8.80 8.63
CA ILE A 305 17.32 -10.03 8.09
C ILE A 305 18.42 -10.99 7.60
N LEU A 306 19.35 -10.51 6.77
CA LEU A 306 20.41 -11.35 6.23
C LEU A 306 21.37 -11.85 7.32
N HIS A 307 21.62 -11.03 8.34
CA HIS A 307 22.38 -11.47 9.52
C HIS A 307 21.69 -12.65 10.22
N ASN A 308 20.40 -12.51 10.53
CA ASN A 308 19.61 -13.56 11.20
C ASN A 308 19.50 -14.85 10.35
N LEU A 309 19.39 -14.71 9.03
CA LEU A 309 19.30 -15.85 8.10
C LEU A 309 20.64 -16.56 7.88
N ALA A 310 21.77 -15.89 8.10
CA ALA A 310 23.11 -16.47 8.02
C ALA A 310 23.56 -17.09 9.35
N ASP A 311 23.05 -16.61 10.48
CA ASP A 311 23.37 -17.12 11.81
C ASP A 311 22.57 -18.39 12.16
N PRO A 312 23.22 -19.52 12.53
CA PRO A 312 22.52 -20.74 12.90
C PRO A 312 21.52 -20.58 14.05
N SER A 313 21.81 -19.71 15.03
CA SER A 313 20.90 -19.49 16.16
C SER A 313 19.68 -18.67 15.76
N GLY A 314 19.87 -17.64 14.92
CA GLY A 314 18.82 -16.87 14.29
C GLY A 314 17.87 -17.74 13.47
N ARG A 315 18.41 -18.58 12.58
CA ARG A 315 17.61 -19.53 11.78
C ARG A 315 16.81 -20.49 12.63
N ALA A 316 17.40 -21.06 13.67
CA ALA A 316 16.73 -22.01 14.56
C ALA A 316 15.53 -21.35 15.25
N ARG A 317 15.70 -20.11 15.75
CA ARG A 317 14.63 -19.33 16.36
C ARG A 317 13.53 -18.97 15.36
N ILE A 318 13.90 -18.49 14.16
CA ILE A 318 12.93 -18.19 13.08
C ILE A 318 12.08 -19.43 12.77
N LYS A 319 12.71 -20.60 12.67
CA LYS A 319 12.02 -21.86 12.41
C LYS A 319 11.04 -22.25 13.52
N GLU A 320 11.44 -22.12 14.78
CA GLU A 320 10.58 -22.36 15.92
C GLU A 320 9.36 -21.41 15.93
N ASP A 321 9.60 -20.13 15.71
CA ASP A 321 8.56 -19.09 15.73
C ASP A 321 7.59 -19.23 14.55
N LEU A 322 8.07 -19.61 13.35
CA LEU A 322 7.21 -19.90 12.20
C LEU A 322 6.27 -21.09 12.46
N GLN A 323 6.74 -22.10 13.20
CA GLN A 323 5.95 -23.28 13.55
C GLN A 323 4.94 -22.99 14.67
N ARG A 324 5.35 -22.25 15.70
CA ARG A 324 4.55 -22.05 16.92
C ARG A 324 3.71 -20.78 16.89
N GLY A 325 4.14 -19.75 16.17
CA GLY A 325 3.62 -18.38 16.26
C GLY A 325 4.21 -17.61 17.43
N LEU A 326 3.92 -16.30 17.50
CA LEU A 326 4.32 -15.41 18.59
C LEU A 326 3.09 -14.67 19.13
N PRO A 327 3.10 -14.22 20.39
CA PRO A 327 2.03 -13.35 20.90
C PRO A 327 1.84 -12.11 20.02
N GLY A 328 0.64 -11.90 19.50
CA GLY A 328 0.30 -10.76 18.64
C GLY A 328 0.84 -10.84 17.21
N TRP A 329 1.45 -11.96 16.80
CA TRP A 329 1.88 -12.20 15.43
C TRP A 329 1.49 -13.60 14.96
N GLU A 330 0.83 -13.67 13.81
CA GLU A 330 0.39 -14.90 13.19
C GLU A 330 1.25 -15.20 11.96
N SER A 331 1.72 -16.45 11.84
CA SER A 331 2.42 -16.89 10.63
C SER A 331 1.42 -17.03 9.48
N THR A 332 1.53 -16.15 8.47
CA THR A 332 0.76 -16.26 7.23
C THR A 332 0.93 -17.63 6.59
N ALA A 333 2.14 -18.18 6.57
CA ALA A 333 2.41 -19.50 6.00
C ALA A 333 1.63 -20.62 6.71
N ARG A 334 1.44 -20.53 8.03
CA ARG A 334 0.59 -21.46 8.78
C ARG A 334 -0.89 -21.26 8.47
N ALA A 335 -1.31 -20.00 8.24
CA ALA A 335 -2.71 -19.68 7.97
C ALA A 335 -3.17 -20.11 6.57
N VAL A 336 -2.27 -20.09 5.57
CA VAL A 336 -2.63 -20.34 4.17
C VAL A 336 -2.02 -21.61 3.58
N GLY A 337 -0.93 -22.15 4.13
CA GLY A 337 -0.20 -23.29 3.56
C GLY A 337 0.86 -22.88 2.54
N TRP A 338 1.95 -23.64 2.48
CA TRP A 338 3.12 -23.34 1.64
C TRP A 338 2.85 -23.49 0.13
N GLU A 339 1.85 -24.30 -0.23
CA GLU A 339 1.34 -24.48 -1.58
C GLU A 339 0.62 -23.24 -2.12
N ASN A 340 0.11 -22.40 -1.22
CA ASN A 340 -0.66 -21.18 -1.52
C ASN A 340 0.19 -19.91 -1.48
N ILE A 341 1.51 -20.04 -1.33
CA ILE A 341 2.48 -18.95 -1.41
C ILE A 341 3.31 -19.15 -2.68
N VAL A 342 3.08 -18.31 -3.69
CA VAL A 342 3.75 -18.37 -4.98
C VAL A 342 4.77 -17.25 -5.09
N VAL A 343 6.03 -17.58 -5.39
CA VAL A 343 7.08 -16.57 -5.62
C VAL A 343 6.85 -15.92 -6.98
N THR A 344 6.71 -14.60 -7.01
CA THR A 344 6.37 -13.86 -8.24
C THR A 344 7.52 -13.12 -8.88
N ASN A 345 8.52 -12.77 -8.08
CA ASN A 345 9.73 -12.13 -8.54
C ASN A 345 10.83 -12.62 -7.61
N VAL A 346 11.89 -13.20 -8.18
CA VAL A 346 13.14 -13.35 -7.46
C VAL A 346 13.97 -12.08 -7.67
N GLY A 347 14.86 -11.76 -6.75
CA GLY A 347 15.70 -10.58 -6.90
C GLY A 347 16.57 -10.62 -8.18
N PRO A 348 17.44 -9.62 -8.37
CA PRO A 348 18.31 -9.56 -9.54
C PRO A 348 19.47 -10.59 -9.51
N TYR A 349 19.50 -11.54 -8.56
CA TYR A 349 20.70 -12.33 -8.30
C TYR A 349 20.63 -13.73 -8.92
N GLN A 350 19.77 -14.62 -8.43
CA GLN A 350 19.65 -16.04 -8.83
C GLN A 350 18.18 -16.54 -8.71
N GLY A 351 17.86 -17.66 -9.35
CA GLY A 351 16.58 -18.35 -9.13
C GLY A 351 15.40 -17.87 -9.98
N GLN A 352 15.64 -17.26 -11.15
CA GLN A 352 14.55 -16.86 -12.07
C GLN A 352 13.67 -18.05 -12.47
N GLU A 353 14.24 -19.25 -12.48
CA GLU A 353 13.54 -20.51 -12.67
C GLU A 353 12.55 -20.87 -11.56
N LEU A 354 12.60 -20.18 -10.41
CA LEU A 354 11.71 -20.38 -9.27
C LEU A 354 10.46 -19.47 -9.33
N GLU A 355 10.43 -18.49 -10.23
CA GLU A 355 9.28 -17.62 -10.42
C GLU A 355 8.06 -18.42 -10.91
N GLY A 356 6.89 -18.12 -10.34
CA GLY A 356 5.65 -18.84 -10.59
C GLY A 356 5.53 -20.16 -9.83
N LEU A 357 6.54 -20.59 -9.07
CA LEU A 357 6.47 -21.78 -8.22
C LEU A 357 5.98 -21.45 -6.81
N SER A 358 5.24 -22.39 -6.21
CA SER A 358 4.89 -22.30 -4.79
C SER A 358 6.11 -22.60 -3.90
N LEU A 359 6.12 -22.09 -2.67
CA LEU A 359 7.17 -22.42 -1.71
C LEU A 359 7.23 -23.93 -1.42
N ALA A 360 6.10 -24.63 -1.47
CA ALA A 360 6.08 -26.09 -1.37
C ALA A 360 6.83 -26.76 -2.54
N HIS A 361 6.65 -26.28 -3.77
CA HIS A 361 7.38 -26.79 -4.94
C HIS A 361 8.87 -26.44 -4.89
N ILE A 362 9.21 -25.21 -4.51
CA ILE A 362 10.60 -24.77 -4.34
C ILE A 362 11.30 -25.63 -3.29
N ALA A 363 10.65 -25.89 -2.15
CA ALA A 363 11.18 -26.77 -1.11
C ALA A 363 11.46 -28.19 -1.61
N ALA A 364 10.56 -28.74 -2.43
CA ALA A 364 10.76 -30.05 -3.07
C ALA A 364 11.95 -30.06 -4.03
N LEU A 365 12.11 -29.03 -4.87
CA LEU A 365 13.27 -28.87 -5.77
C LEU A 365 14.59 -28.76 -5.00
N MET A 366 14.58 -28.08 -3.86
CA MET A 366 15.75 -27.90 -3.00
C MET A 366 16.01 -29.11 -2.08
N ALA A 367 15.12 -30.11 -2.07
CA ALA A 367 15.12 -31.23 -1.12
C ALA A 367 15.22 -30.77 0.36
N LYS A 368 14.44 -29.74 0.71
CA LYS A 368 14.42 -29.09 2.03
C LYS A 368 13.01 -28.99 2.59
N ASP A 369 12.93 -28.73 3.90
CA ASP A 369 11.70 -28.26 4.54
C ASP A 369 11.32 -26.86 4.01
N PRO A 370 10.02 -26.53 3.85
CA PRO A 370 9.60 -25.22 3.32
C PRO A 370 10.14 -24.01 4.09
N ILE A 371 10.35 -24.10 5.40
CA ILE A 371 10.91 -22.99 6.19
C ILE A 371 12.39 -22.79 5.83
N ASP A 372 13.15 -23.87 5.67
CA ASP A 372 14.55 -23.79 5.26
C ASP A 372 14.70 -23.28 3.82
N ALA A 373 13.82 -23.71 2.92
CA ALA A 373 13.77 -23.22 1.54
C ALA A 373 13.44 -21.72 1.47
N LEU A 374 12.46 -21.25 2.27
CA LEU A 374 12.15 -19.82 2.42
C LEU A 374 13.38 -19.03 2.89
N MET A 375 14.02 -19.48 3.98
CA MET A 375 15.17 -18.78 4.55
C MET A 375 16.35 -18.73 3.57
N ASP A 376 16.59 -19.80 2.81
CA ASP A 376 17.65 -19.85 1.82
C ASP A 376 17.37 -18.95 0.62
N LEU A 377 16.13 -18.98 0.10
CA LEU A 377 15.73 -18.10 -0.98
C LEU A 377 15.88 -16.62 -0.60
N LEU A 378 15.44 -16.25 0.61
CA LEU A 378 15.61 -14.89 1.12
C LEU A 378 17.09 -14.52 1.31
N LEU A 379 17.94 -15.45 1.73
CA LEU A 379 19.37 -15.20 1.89
C LEU A 379 20.08 -15.01 0.54
N ILE A 380 19.82 -15.90 -0.42
CA ILE A 380 20.41 -15.88 -1.78
C ILE A 380 19.99 -14.60 -2.50
N GLU A 381 18.71 -14.27 -2.46
CA GLU A 381 18.15 -13.10 -3.13
C GLU A 381 18.17 -11.82 -2.29
N LYS A 382 18.93 -11.82 -1.18
CA LYS A 382 19.15 -10.65 -0.32
C LYS A 382 17.85 -9.95 0.13
N GLY A 383 16.85 -10.74 0.48
CA GLY A 383 15.54 -10.27 0.97
C GLY A 383 14.65 -9.59 -0.08
N GLN A 384 15.03 -9.68 -1.36
CA GLN A 384 14.31 -9.04 -2.47
C GLN A 384 13.12 -9.81 -3.06
N PRO A 385 12.88 -11.12 -2.83
CA PRO A 385 11.75 -11.78 -3.43
C PRO A 385 10.40 -11.21 -2.99
N SER A 386 9.41 -11.28 -3.88
CA SER A 386 7.99 -11.02 -3.60
C SER A 386 7.13 -12.27 -3.84
N MET A 387 5.91 -12.24 -3.35
CA MET A 387 4.99 -13.36 -3.37
C MET A 387 3.55 -12.96 -3.67
N ILE A 388 2.80 -13.90 -4.23
CA ILE A 388 1.33 -13.96 -4.17
C ILE A 388 0.92 -14.94 -3.07
N THR A 389 -0.09 -14.55 -2.29
CA THR A 389 -0.69 -15.38 -1.23
C THR A 389 -2.18 -15.60 -1.51
N PHE A 390 -2.57 -16.85 -1.80
CA PHE A 390 -3.97 -17.24 -1.92
C PHE A 390 -4.57 -17.41 -0.51
N GLN A 391 -5.29 -16.40 -0.04
CA GLN A 391 -5.66 -16.27 1.37
C GLN A 391 -7.13 -15.95 1.64
N GLN A 392 -7.92 -15.70 0.59
CA GLN A 392 -9.33 -15.32 0.67
C GLN A 392 -10.22 -16.36 -0.05
N ASP A 393 -11.49 -16.44 0.37
CA ASP A 393 -12.54 -17.29 -0.22
C ASP A 393 -12.99 -16.78 -1.60
#